data_AF-A0A953U6U8-F1
#
_entry.id   AF-A0A953U6U8-F1
#
_cell.length_a   1.000
_cell.length_b   1.000
_cell.length_c   1.000
_cell.angle_alpha   90.00
_cell.angle_beta   90.00
_cell.angle_gamma   90.00
#
_symmetry.space_group_name_H-M   'P 1'
#
loop_
_entity.id
_entity.type
_entity.pdbx_description
1 polymer ?
#
loop_
_entity_poly.entity_id
_entity_poly.type
_entity_poly.pdbx_seq_one_letter_code
_entity_poly.pdbx_strand_id
1 'polypeptide(L)'
;MRATMTAVACPFFMPVDRLGDELWILPPRLPLNDAHRGVCRAASEPFEPPERSQRELCNCGYARGLCERFPESAVDAVRFSIASENEGIVQVVYVMEREHSPEAHGVLEYSVVESNWRGEVGEILAAQARAFLARYLERDGETQTASRDHRERFSADHP
;
A
#
# COMPACT_ATOMS: atom_id res chain seq x y z
N MET A 1 -21.62 -0.89 18.32
CA MET A 1 -21.36 -0.90 16.86
C MET A 1 -19.96 -0.37 16.64
N ARG A 2 -19.00 -1.25 16.29
CA ARG A 2 -17.65 -0.79 15.93
C ARG A 2 -17.75 -0.28 14.49
N ALA A 3 -17.77 1.04 14.32
CA ALA A 3 -17.48 1.61 13.01
C ALA A 3 -16.09 1.10 12.61
N THR A 4 -16.01 0.20 11.65
CA THR A 4 -14.78 -0.05 10.91
C THR A 4 -14.45 1.26 10.20
N MET A 5 -13.70 2.13 10.88
CA MET A 5 -13.02 3.25 10.21
C MET A 5 -12.33 2.67 9.00
N THR A 6 -12.75 3.11 7.82
CA THR A 6 -12.17 2.67 6.57
C THR A 6 -10.75 3.20 6.56
N ALA A 7 -9.79 2.36 6.93
CA ALA A 7 -8.40 2.78 7.03
C ALA A 7 -7.93 3.25 5.65
N VAL A 8 -7.24 4.39 5.59
CA VAL A 8 -6.64 5.00 4.38
C VAL A 8 -5.22 5.49 4.72
N ALA A 9 -4.30 5.59 3.76
CA ALA A 9 -2.93 6.01 4.05
C ALA A 9 -2.81 7.54 4.09
N CYS A 10 -1.92 8.09 4.93
CA CYS A 10 -1.60 9.53 4.87
C CYS A 10 -0.87 9.86 3.55
N PRO A 11 -1.30 10.84 2.74
CA PRO A 11 -0.69 11.15 1.44
C PRO A 11 0.78 11.59 1.48
N PHE A 12 1.29 11.96 2.65
CA PHE A 12 2.66 12.42 2.87
C PHE A 12 3.60 11.36 3.44
N PHE A 13 3.07 10.17 3.73
CA PHE A 13 3.85 9.09 4.33
C PHE A 13 4.48 8.24 3.23
N MET A 14 5.80 8.24 3.16
CA MET A 14 6.55 7.35 2.28
C MET A 14 6.97 6.10 3.06
N PRO A 15 6.33 4.93 2.84
CA PRO A 15 6.72 3.70 3.50
C PRO A 15 8.12 3.26 3.02
N VAL A 16 8.92 2.72 3.93
CA VAL A 16 10.28 2.22 3.69
C VAL A 16 10.34 0.72 3.97
N ASP A 17 9.95 0.31 5.17
CA ASP A 17 9.98 -1.10 5.61
C ASP A 17 8.67 -1.50 6.29
N ARG A 18 8.40 -2.80 6.40
CA ARG A 18 7.27 -3.30 7.20
C ARG A 18 7.61 -3.17 8.70
N LEU A 19 6.64 -2.69 9.48
CA LEU A 19 6.66 -2.81 10.94
C LEU A 19 6.36 -4.26 11.31
N GLY A 20 7.18 -4.86 12.17
CA GLY A 20 6.97 -6.23 12.64
C GLY A 20 5.61 -6.45 13.31
N ASP A 21 5.10 -7.68 13.17
CA ASP A 21 3.77 -8.09 13.65
C ASP A 21 3.68 -8.20 15.18
N GLU A 22 4.80 -8.10 15.89
CA GLU A 22 5.00 -8.43 17.31
C GLU A 22 4.08 -7.67 18.29
N LEU A 23 3.52 -6.54 17.86
CA LEU A 23 2.65 -5.68 18.67
C LEU A 23 1.18 -5.74 18.28
N TRP A 24 0.81 -6.53 17.27
CA TRP A 24 -0.57 -6.66 16.80
C TRP A 24 -1.19 -7.97 17.28
N ILE A 25 -2.27 -7.89 18.05
CA ILE A 25 -3.03 -9.09 18.51
C ILE A 25 -3.63 -9.86 17.31
N LEU A 26 -3.94 -9.14 16.23
CA LEU A 26 -4.30 -9.67 14.92
C LEU A 26 -3.65 -8.77 13.85
N PRO A 27 -3.14 -9.32 12.73
CA PRO A 27 -2.58 -8.52 11.65
C PRO A 27 -3.58 -7.43 11.25
N PRO A 28 -3.21 -6.15 11.34
CA PRO A 28 -4.15 -5.09 11.13
C PRO A 28 -4.47 -5.03 9.63
N ARG A 29 -5.74 -4.96 9.24
CA ARG A 29 -6.13 -4.68 7.84
C ARG A 29 -5.89 -3.20 7.56
N LEU A 30 -4.61 -2.85 7.42
CA LEU A 30 -4.18 -1.49 7.18
C LEU A 30 -4.34 -1.12 5.70
N PRO A 31 -4.30 0.17 5.38
CA PRO A 31 -4.57 0.68 4.04
C PRO A 31 -3.55 0.23 3.01
N LEU A 32 -2.33 -0.05 3.47
CA LEU A 32 -1.22 -0.57 2.67
C LEU A 32 -1.08 -2.10 2.86
N ASN A 33 -2.14 -2.77 3.32
CA ASN A 33 -2.21 -4.19 3.69
C ASN A 33 -1.38 -4.60 4.92
N ASP A 34 -0.24 -3.97 5.17
CA ASP A 34 0.58 -4.16 6.37
C ASP A 34 0.85 -2.81 7.08
N ALA A 35 1.45 -2.88 8.27
CA ALA A 35 1.98 -1.70 8.95
C ALA A 35 3.38 -1.39 8.41
N HIS A 36 3.71 -0.12 8.22
CA HIS A 36 5.01 0.28 7.71
C HIS A 36 5.73 1.29 8.60
N ARG A 37 7.06 1.18 8.67
CA ARG A 37 7.95 2.28 9.02
C ARG A 37 8.24 3.11 7.77
N GLY A 38 8.48 4.40 7.95
CA GLY A 38 8.81 5.27 6.83
C GLY A 38 9.00 6.73 7.23
N VAL A 39 9.00 7.57 6.21
CA VAL A 39 9.38 8.97 6.32
C VAL A 39 8.19 9.86 6.01
N CYS A 40 7.94 10.86 6.86
CA CYS A 40 6.98 11.92 6.63
C CYS A 40 7.60 13.02 5.78
N ARG A 41 7.01 13.26 4.61
CA ARG A 41 7.40 14.29 3.63
C ARG A 41 6.40 15.45 3.55
N ALA A 42 5.66 15.69 4.63
CA ALA A 42 4.67 16.77 4.69
C ALA A 42 5.30 18.18 4.71
N ALA A 43 6.54 18.29 5.16
CA ALA A 43 7.32 19.52 5.12
C ALA A 43 8.54 19.35 4.20
N SER A 44 9.25 20.46 3.94
CA SER A 44 10.44 20.48 3.08
C SER A 44 11.55 19.53 3.55
N GLU A 45 11.70 19.34 4.86
CA GLU A 45 12.64 18.40 5.43
C GLU A 45 11.96 17.05 5.74
N PRO A 46 12.41 15.94 5.12
CA PRO A 46 11.94 14.60 5.44
C PRO A 46 12.26 14.26 6.90
N PHE A 47 11.30 13.64 7.58
CA PHE A 47 11.42 13.31 8.99
C PHE A 47 10.89 11.90 9.24
N GLU A 48 11.60 11.10 10.02
CA GLU A 48 11.11 9.80 10.50
C GLU A 48 10.23 10.02 11.74
N PRO A 49 8.91 9.81 11.66
CA PRO A 49 8.03 10.02 12.81
C PRO A 49 8.27 8.96 13.89
N PRO A 50 8.01 9.28 15.17
CA PRO A 50 8.01 8.26 16.22
C PRO A 50 7.07 7.11 15.84
N GLU A 51 7.43 5.88 16.20
CA GLU A 51 6.68 4.68 15.80
C GLU A 51 5.18 4.77 16.15
N ARG A 52 4.85 5.35 17.30
CA ARG A 52 3.46 5.60 17.70
C ARG A 52 2.70 6.42 16.66
N SER A 53 3.27 7.53 16.22
CA SER A 53 2.69 8.38 15.17
C SER A 53 2.58 7.63 13.85
N GLN A 54 3.54 6.78 13.52
CA GLN A 54 3.48 5.96 12.31
C GLN A 54 2.30 4.98 12.36
N ARG A 55 2.09 4.30 13.50
CA ARG A 55 0.99 3.35 13.71
C ARG A 55 -0.38 4.02 13.76
N GLU A 56 -0.50 5.15 14.48
CA GLU A 56 -1.78 5.79 14.76
C GLU A 56 -2.22 6.76 13.65
N LEU A 57 -1.27 7.37 12.91
CA LEU A 57 -1.57 8.46 11.96
C LEU A 57 -1.04 8.18 10.56
N CYS A 58 0.27 7.91 10.40
CA CYS A 58 0.86 7.84 9.06
C CYS A 58 0.31 6.67 8.22
N ASN A 59 0.15 5.50 8.84
CA ASN A 59 -0.45 4.33 8.22
C ASN A 59 -1.99 4.39 8.18
N CYS A 60 -2.64 5.36 8.81
CA CYS A 60 -4.10 5.36 9.03
C CYS A 60 -4.85 6.59 8.48
N GLY A 61 -4.13 7.60 7.94
CA GLY A 61 -4.71 8.72 7.20
C GLY A 61 -5.62 9.59 8.07
N TYR A 62 -6.35 10.53 7.43
CA TYR A 62 -7.24 11.50 8.10
C TYR A 62 -6.59 12.20 9.31
N ALA A 63 -5.29 12.48 9.21
CA ALA A 63 -4.50 13.02 10.31
C ALA A 63 -4.62 14.55 10.46
N ARG A 64 -5.50 15.21 9.70
CA ARG A 64 -5.75 16.66 9.79
C ARG A 64 -6.23 17.00 11.19
N GLY A 65 -5.62 18.01 11.81
CA GLY A 65 -5.91 18.41 13.19
C GLY A 65 -5.40 17.45 14.27
N LEU A 66 -4.85 16.28 13.90
CA LEU A 66 -4.24 15.31 14.82
C LEU A 66 -2.71 15.27 14.70
N CYS A 67 -2.18 15.47 13.49
CA CYS A 67 -0.76 15.53 13.21
C CYS A 67 -0.32 16.99 13.04
N GLU A 68 0.63 17.43 13.87
CA GLU A 68 1.16 18.80 13.86
C GLU A 68 1.87 19.18 12.55
N ARG A 69 2.36 18.19 11.78
CA ARG A 69 3.02 18.42 10.49
C ARG A 69 2.06 18.38 9.30
N PHE A 70 0.77 18.10 9.52
CA PHE A 70 -0.17 17.90 8.43
C PHE A 70 -0.55 19.25 7.79
N PRO A 71 -0.41 19.43 6.47
CA PRO A 71 -0.76 20.69 5.82
C PRO A 71 -2.27 20.89 5.73
N GLU A 72 -2.78 22.02 6.22
CA GLU A 72 -4.23 22.27 6.33
C GLU A 72 -5.00 22.27 5.00
N SER A 73 -4.36 22.51 3.86
CA SER A 73 -5.02 22.55 2.55
C SER A 73 -4.85 21.28 1.72
N ALA A 74 -4.17 20.26 2.23
CA ALA A 74 -3.87 19.05 1.49
C ALA A 74 -5.01 18.02 1.51
N VAL A 75 -5.01 17.07 0.58
CA VAL A 75 -5.71 15.78 0.73
C VAL A 75 -5.20 15.05 1.97
N ASP A 76 -6.07 14.31 2.65
CA ASP A 76 -5.77 13.66 3.95
C ASP A 76 -5.74 12.14 3.91
N ALA A 77 -6.04 11.57 2.75
CA ALA A 77 -6.10 10.13 2.57
C ALA A 77 -5.78 9.69 1.14
N VAL A 78 -5.11 8.54 1.02
CA VAL A 78 -4.99 7.77 -0.22
C VAL A 78 -5.54 6.38 0.00
N ARG A 79 -6.44 5.96 -0.88
CA ARG A 79 -7.02 4.62 -0.93
C ARG A 79 -6.51 3.90 -2.16
N PHE A 80 -6.20 2.61 -2.03
CA PHE A 80 -5.79 1.76 -3.14
C PHE A 80 -6.73 0.56 -3.31
N SER A 81 -6.83 0.07 -4.54
CA SER A 81 -7.50 -1.18 -4.88
C SER A 81 -6.87 -1.82 -6.11
N ILE A 82 -6.93 -3.14 -6.23
CA ILE A 82 -6.55 -3.86 -7.45
C ILE A 82 -7.76 -3.86 -8.39
N ALA A 83 -7.59 -3.31 -9.60
CA ALA A 83 -8.64 -3.30 -10.61
C ALA A 83 -8.60 -4.54 -11.50
N SER A 84 -7.40 -4.94 -11.92
CA SER A 84 -7.19 -6.12 -12.76
C SER A 84 -5.73 -6.54 -12.77
N GLU A 85 -5.49 -7.77 -13.22
CA GLU A 85 -4.18 -8.25 -13.64
C GLU A 85 -4.32 -8.97 -14.97
N ASN A 86 -3.53 -8.57 -15.96
CA ASN A 86 -3.50 -9.20 -17.28
C ASN A 86 -2.08 -9.21 -17.81
N GLU A 87 -1.63 -10.35 -18.34
CA GLU A 87 -0.32 -10.50 -19.02
C GLU A 87 0.88 -9.97 -18.19
N GLY A 88 0.84 -10.16 -16.87
CA GLY A 88 1.90 -9.71 -15.96
C GLY A 88 1.87 -8.20 -15.66
N ILE A 89 0.78 -7.51 -16.01
CA ILE A 89 0.52 -6.11 -15.66
C ILE A 89 -0.60 -6.04 -14.65
N VAL A 90 -0.31 -5.48 -13.48
CA VAL A 90 -1.30 -5.24 -12.42
C VAL A 90 -1.76 -3.78 -12.48
N GLN A 91 -3.06 -3.57 -12.61
CA GLN A 91 -3.67 -2.24 -12.55
C GLN A 91 -4.12 -1.93 -11.13
N VAL A 92 -3.50 -0.91 -10.53
CA VAL A 92 -3.80 -0.41 -9.19
C VAL A 92 -4.56 0.91 -9.30
N VAL A 93 -5.81 0.93 -8.85
CA VAL A 93 -6.59 2.17 -8.74
C VAL A 93 -6.21 2.87 -7.45
N TYR A 94 -6.03 4.19 -7.52
CA TYR A 94 -5.91 5.04 -6.34
C TYR A 94 -6.99 6.12 -6.31
N VAL A 95 -7.40 6.50 -5.10
CA VAL A 95 -8.27 7.66 -4.84
C VAL A 95 -7.64 8.49 -3.73
N MET A 96 -7.40 9.77 -4.00
CA MET A 96 -7.04 10.77 -3.01
C MET A 96 -8.31 11.43 -2.49
N GLU A 97 -8.44 11.49 -1.18
CA GLU A 97 -9.62 12.01 -0.50
C GLU A 97 -9.25 13.21 0.38
N ARG A 98 -10.19 14.16 0.51
CA ARG A 98 -10.19 15.21 1.52
C ARG A 98 -11.51 15.13 2.27
N GLU A 99 -11.45 15.03 3.60
CA GLU A 99 -12.65 14.94 4.44
C GLU A 99 -13.64 13.85 3.95
N HIS A 100 -13.11 12.67 3.63
CA HIS A 100 -13.85 11.52 3.08
C HIS A 100 -14.48 11.73 1.69
N SER A 101 -14.18 12.86 1.01
CA SER A 101 -14.66 13.15 -0.34
C SER A 101 -13.54 12.92 -1.36
N PRO A 102 -13.79 12.20 -2.47
CA PRO A 102 -12.78 11.98 -3.50
C PRO A 102 -12.46 13.30 -4.22
N GLU A 103 -11.17 13.65 -4.27
CA GLU A 103 -10.71 14.86 -4.97
C GLU A 103 -9.95 14.54 -6.26
N ALA A 104 -9.20 13.45 -6.25
CA ALA A 104 -8.44 12.98 -7.40
C ALA A 104 -8.38 11.45 -7.38
N HIS A 105 -8.24 10.84 -8.55
CA HIS A 105 -8.12 9.40 -8.69
C HIS A 105 -7.38 9.06 -9.99
N GLY A 106 -6.91 7.84 -10.09
CA GLY A 106 -6.28 7.35 -11.30
C GLY A 106 -5.96 5.86 -11.24
N VAL A 107 -5.30 5.39 -12.29
CA VAL A 107 -4.82 4.01 -12.41
C VAL A 107 -3.30 4.05 -12.58
N LEU A 108 -2.62 3.23 -11.79
CA LEU A 108 -1.19 2.94 -11.92
C LEU A 108 -1.03 1.55 -12.51
N GLU A 109 -0.12 1.38 -13.45
CA GLU A 109 0.18 0.09 -14.05
C GLU A 109 1.53 -0.40 -13.55
N TYR A 110 1.54 -1.56 -12.89
CA TYR A 110 2.76 -2.21 -12.42
C TYR A 110 3.11 -3.37 -13.34
N SER A 111 4.33 -3.37 -13.88
CA SER A 111 4.87 -4.53 -14.59
C SER A 111 5.53 -5.47 -13.60
N VAL A 112 4.99 -6.69 -13.47
CA VAL A 112 5.56 -7.74 -12.62
C VAL A 112 6.94 -8.15 -13.14
N VAL A 113 7.09 -8.26 -14.46
CA VAL A 113 8.36 -8.66 -15.11
C VAL A 113 9.46 -7.63 -14.88
N GLU A 114 9.15 -6.34 -15.05
CA GLU A 114 10.12 -5.26 -14.85
C GLU A 114 10.25 -4.86 -13.37
N SER A 115 9.38 -5.40 -12.51
CA SER A 115 9.27 -5.05 -11.10
C SER A 115 9.13 -3.54 -10.85
N ASN A 116 8.47 -2.83 -11.77
CA ASN A 116 8.37 -1.37 -11.75
C ASN A 116 7.05 -0.83 -12.29
N TRP A 117 6.75 0.43 -11.94
CA TRP A 117 5.63 1.18 -12.52
C TRP A 117 5.90 1.54 -13.97
N ARG A 118 4.86 1.47 -14.80
CA ARG A 118 4.86 2.03 -16.15
C ARG A 118 4.50 3.51 -16.09
N GLY A 119 5.27 4.33 -16.81
CA GLY A 119 5.10 5.77 -16.83
C GLY A 119 5.64 6.48 -15.58
N GLU A 120 5.42 7.79 -15.52
CA GLU A 120 5.86 8.62 -14.40
C GLU A 120 4.84 8.57 -13.27
N VAL A 121 5.31 8.22 -12.07
CA VAL A 121 4.51 8.18 -10.84
C VAL A 121 5.29 8.91 -9.75
N GLY A 122 4.64 9.84 -9.05
CA GLY A 122 5.27 10.56 -7.94
C GLY A 122 5.78 9.62 -6.86
N GLU A 123 6.94 9.92 -6.27
CA GLU A 123 7.69 9.01 -5.41
C GLU A 123 6.88 8.44 -4.24
N ILE A 124 6.11 9.29 -3.54
CA ILE A 124 5.31 8.87 -2.38
C ILE A 124 4.18 7.93 -2.82
N LEU A 125 3.45 8.30 -3.87
CA LEU A 125 2.36 7.50 -4.41
C LEU A 125 2.88 6.14 -4.92
N ALA A 126 4.03 6.15 -5.61
CA ALA A 126 4.70 4.94 -6.08
C ALA A 126 5.14 4.03 -4.92
N ALA A 127 5.67 4.59 -3.83
CA ALA A 127 6.08 3.82 -2.65
C ALA A 127 4.88 3.23 -1.91
N GLN A 128 3.81 4.01 -1.71
CA GLN A 128 2.57 3.54 -1.08
C GLN A 128 1.88 2.47 -1.91
N ALA A 129 1.75 2.67 -3.22
CA ALA A 129 1.15 1.68 -4.10
C ALA A 129 1.98 0.38 -4.12
N ARG A 130 3.32 0.45 -4.02
CA ARG A 130 4.17 -0.75 -3.91
C ARG A 130 3.94 -1.48 -2.59
N ALA A 131 3.87 -0.74 -1.48
CA ALA A 131 3.58 -1.30 -0.17
C ALA A 131 2.22 -2.02 -0.16
N PHE A 132 1.18 -1.38 -0.70
CA PHE A 132 -0.13 -1.99 -0.91
C PHE A 132 -0.05 -3.26 -1.78
N LEU A 133 0.67 -3.19 -2.91
CA LEU A 133 0.75 -4.28 -3.88
C LEU A 133 1.56 -5.50 -3.39
N ALA A 134 2.50 -5.32 -2.45
CA ALA A 134 3.43 -6.37 -2.05
C ALA A 134 2.74 -7.68 -1.62
N ARG A 135 1.71 -7.61 -0.77
CA ARG A 135 0.94 -8.78 -0.31
C ARG A 135 0.16 -9.46 -1.44
N TYR A 136 -0.27 -8.71 -2.45
CA TYR A 136 -0.97 -9.26 -3.61
C TYR A 136 -0.01 -10.10 -4.45
N LEU A 137 1.18 -9.56 -4.75
CA LEU A 137 2.21 -10.26 -5.53
C LEU A 137 2.74 -11.52 -4.81
N GLU A 138 2.90 -11.46 -3.49
CA GLU A 138 3.31 -12.62 -2.68
C GLU A 138 2.31 -13.78 -2.82
N ARG A 139 1.00 -13.50 -2.75
CA ARG A 139 -0.06 -14.52 -2.85
C ARG A 139 -0.17 -15.14 -4.24
N ASP A 140 0.04 -14.35 -5.29
CA ASP A 140 -0.01 -14.86 -6.66
C ASP A 140 1.24 -15.66 -7.03
N GLY A 141 2.40 -15.28 -6.48
CA GLY A 141 3.63 -16.07 -6.57
C GLY A 141 3.50 -17.45 -5.91
N GLU A 142 2.86 -17.51 -4.73
CA GLU A 142 2.56 -18.79 -4.05
C GLU A 142 1.60 -19.67 -4.88
N THR A 143 0.57 -19.06 -5.45
CA THR A 143 -0.43 -19.76 -6.27
C THR A 143 0.14 -20.29 -7.59
N GLN A 144 1.01 -19.52 -8.24
CA GLN A 144 1.73 -19.95 -9.45
C GLN A 144 2.78 -21.02 -9.16
N THR A 145 3.53 -20.90 -8.06
CA THR A 145 4.54 -21.89 -7.65
C THR A 145 3.88 -23.24 -7.33
N ALA A 146 2.77 -23.23 -6.59
CA ALA A 146 1.99 -24.44 -6.30
C ALA A 146 1.42 -25.10 -7.56
N SER A 147 0.93 -24.31 -8.52
CA SER A 147 0.40 -24.81 -9.80
C SER A 147 1.49 -25.41 -10.70
N ARG A 148 2.71 -24.85 -10.65
CA ARG A 148 3.88 -25.34 -11.39
C ARG A 148 4.43 -26.63 -10.80
N ASP A 149 4.57 -26.72 -9.47
CA ASP A 149 5.05 -27.93 -8.78
C ASP A 149 4.07 -29.11 -8.98
N HIS A 150 2.77 -28.83 -9.06
CA HIS A 150 1.76 -29.83 -9.43
C HIS A 150 1.95 -30.33 -10.88
N ARG A 151 2.14 -29.43 -11.87
CA ARG A 151 2.37 -29.83 -13.26
C ARG A 151 3.65 -30.64 -13.46
N GLU A 152 4.74 -30.28 -12.78
CA GLU A 152 6.02 -30.97 -12.89
C GLU A 152 5.97 -32.38 -12.26
N ARG A 153 5.23 -32.56 -11.16
CA ARG A 153 4.99 -33.89 -10.56
C ARG A 153 4.16 -34.83 -11.44
N PHE A 154 3.15 -34.31 -12.13
CA PHE A 154 2.32 -35.12 -13.04
C PHE A 154 2.99 -35.44 -14.38
N SER A 155 4.03 -34.69 -14.78
CA SER A 155 4.80 -34.95 -16.00
C SER A 155 5.93 -35.97 -15.80
N ALA A 156 6.28 -36.31 -14.56
CA ALA A 156 7.34 -37.27 -14.23
C ALA A 156 6.83 -38.73 -14.11
N ASP A 157 5.52 -38.97 -14.23
CA ASP A 157 4.87 -40.27 -13.99
C ASP A 157 4.32 -40.93 -15.27
N HIS A 158 4.86 -40.65 -16.46
CA HIS A 158 4.53 -41.40 -17.67
C HIS A 158 5.79 -42.05 -18.27
N PRO A 159 5.90 -43.40 -18.28
CA PRO A 159 6.99 -44.14 -18.90
C PRO A 159 6.95 -44.11 -20.43
#